data_AF-A0A661PED2-F1
#
_entry.id   AF-A0A661PED2-F1
#
_cell.length_a   1.000
_cell.length_b   1.000
_cell.length_c   1.000
_cell.angle_alpha   90.00
_cell.angle_beta   90.00
_cell.angle_gamma   90.00
#
_symmetry.space_group_name_H-M   'P 1'
#
loop_
_entity.id
_entity.type
_entity.pdbx_description
1 polymer ?
#
loop_
_entity_poly.entity_id
_entity_poly.type
_entity_poly.pdbx_seq_one_letter_code
_entity_poly.pdbx_strand_id
1 'polypeptide(L)' 'SAEYLKRFGHFGSQDIFFNLDLAVQNQKINQGDYIVTLTTGIGFSWGSAVIRY' A
#
# COMPACT_ATOMS: atom_id res chain seq x y z
N SER A 1 2.33 -3.70 -4.96
CA SER A 1 3.66 -4.34 -4.84
C SER A 1 4.56 -3.49 -3.94
N ALA A 2 5.66 -4.02 -3.39
CA ALA A 2 6.61 -3.24 -2.58
C ALA A 2 7.67 -2.49 -3.43
N GLU A 3 7.35 -2.20 -4.69
CA GLU A 3 8.33 -1.72 -5.67
C GLU A 3 8.77 -0.27 -5.43
N TYR A 4 7.89 0.56 -4.85
CA TYR A 4 8.21 1.93 -4.46
C TYR A 4 9.40 2.00 -3.50
N LEU A 5 9.63 0.98 -2.66
CA LEU A 5 10.75 0.93 -1.72
C LEU A 5 12.11 1.07 -2.43
N LYS A 6 12.23 0.58 -3.68
CA LYS A 6 13.48 0.66 -4.46
C LYS A 6 13.88 2.10 -4.79
N ARG A 7 12.91 2.99 -4.95
CA ARG A 7 13.12 4.39 -5.34
C ARG A 7 13.02 5.36 -4.17
N PHE A 8 12.16 5.05 -3.20
CA PHE A 8 11.74 5.98 -2.17
C PHE A 8 12.17 5.57 -0.75
N GLY A 9 12.51 4.30 -0.53
CA GLY A 9 12.80 3.78 0.81
C GLY A 9 11.53 3.53 1.63
N HIS A 10 11.73 3.19 2.91
CA HIS A 10 10.66 2.86 3.87
C HIS A 10 10.26 4.10 4.67
N PHE A 11 8.97 4.41 4.70
CA PHE A 11 8.41 5.56 5.43
C PHE A 11 7.60 5.18 6.67
N GLY A 12 7.53 3.88 7.02
CA GLY A 12 6.71 3.42 8.13
C GLY A 12 5.23 3.37 7.74
N SER A 13 4.37 3.94 8.58
CA SER A 13 2.90 3.85 8.42
C SER A 13 2.36 4.42 7.10
N GLN A 14 3.08 5.36 6.49
CA GLN A 14 2.67 6.11 5.30
C GLN A 14 2.81 5.29 4.02
N ASP A 15 3.59 4.21 4.07
CA ASP A 15 3.93 3.35 2.93
C ASP A 15 2.71 2.80 2.18
N ILE A 16 1.66 2.41 2.91
CA ILE A 16 0.44 1.87 2.29
C ILE A 16 -0.22 2.92 1.41
N PHE A 17 -0.44 4.12 1.94
CA PHE A 17 -1.16 5.18 1.24
C PHE A 17 -0.34 5.77 0.09
N PHE A 18 0.96 5.96 0.30
CA PHE A 18 1.86 6.42 -0.75
C PHE A 18 1.91 5.43 -1.93
N ASN A 19 2.02 4.13 -1.63
CA ASN A 19 2.02 3.12 -2.68
C ASN A 19 0.67 3.00 -3.40
N LEU A 20 -0.44 3.21 -2.69
CA LEU A 20 -1.78 3.25 -3.28
C LEU A 20 -1.90 4.43 -4.26
N ASP A 21 -1.47 5.63 -3.85
CA ASP A 21 -1.47 6.82 -4.70
C ASP A 21 -0.62 6.61 -5.97
N LEU A 22 0.58 6.03 -5.82
CA LEU A 22 1.39 5.65 -6.98
C LEU A 22 0.69 4.63 -7.89
N ALA A 23 -0.04 3.67 -7.34
CA ALA A 23 -0.74 2.68 -8.14
C ALA A 23 -1.89 3.30 -8.95
N VAL A 24 -2.60 4.30 -8.38
CA VAL A 24 -3.61 5.10 -9.09
C VAL A 24 -2.96 5.93 -10.20
N GLN A 25 -1.90 6.67 -9.89
CA GLN A 25 -1.19 7.50 -10.88
C GLN A 25 -0.63 6.68 -12.05
N ASN A 26 -0.18 5.46 -11.77
CA ASN A 26 0.33 4.53 -12.78
C ASN A 26 -0.75 3.68 -13.46
N GLN A 27 -2.05 3.99 -13.25
CA GLN A 27 -3.18 3.27 -13.85
C GLN A 27 -3.15 1.75 -13.61
N LYS A 28 -2.65 1.33 -12.44
CA LYS A 28 -2.58 -0.08 -12.03
C LYS A 28 -3.85 -0.59 -11.34
N ILE A 29 -4.79 0.31 -11.04
CA ILE A 29 -6.02 0.04 -10.30
C ILE A 29 -7.16 0.73 -11.04
N ASN A 30 -8.28 0.03 -11.19
CA ASN A 30 -9.52 0.52 -11.78
C ASN A 30 -10.66 0.55 -10.76
N GLN A 31 -11.68 1.35 -11.04
CA GLN A 31 -12.90 1.41 -10.24
C GLN A 31 -13.56 0.03 -10.14
N GLY A 32 -13.87 -0.38 -8.93
CA GLY A 32 -14.44 -1.68 -8.60
C GLY A 32 -13.43 -2.75 -8.23
N ASP A 33 -12.12 -2.52 -8.40
CA ASP A 33 -11.08 -3.46 -8.01
C ASP A 33 -11.04 -3.66 -6.50
N TYR A 34 -10.74 -4.90 -6.08
CA TYR A 34 -10.48 -5.22 -4.67
C TYR A 34 -8.98 -5.14 -4.40
N ILE A 35 -8.60 -4.35 -3.40
CA ILE A 35 -7.23 -4.12 -2.98
C ILE A 35 -7.03 -4.71 -1.59
N VAL A 36 -5.98 -5.51 -1.44
CA VAL A 36 -5.53 -5.99 -0.13
C VAL A 36 -4.36 -5.14 0.34
N THR A 37 -4.51 -4.54 1.52
CA THR A 37 -3.44 -3.84 2.23
C THR A 37 -2.95 -4.70 3.39
N LEU A 38 -1.64 -4.64 3.67
CA LEU A 38 -1.00 -5.36 4.77
C LEU A 38 0.13 -4.48 5.31
N THR A 39 0.22 -4.38 6.63
CA THR A 39 1.34 -3.73 7.32
C THR A 39 1.68 -4.45 8.63
N THR A 40 2.91 -4.21 9.08
CA THR A 40 3.46 -4.70 10.34
C THR A 40 4.15 -3.54 11.06
N GLY A 41 4.10 -3.52 12.39
CA GLY A 41 4.64 -2.48 13.24
C GLY A 41 5.35 -3.03 14.47
N ILE A 42 6.23 -2.20 15.05
CA ILE A 42 6.99 -2.53 16.26
C ILE A 42 6.05 -2.80 17.45
N GLY A 43 6.43 -3.73 18.34
CA GLY A 43 5.57 -4.29 19.40
C GLY A 43 4.87 -5.60 19.02
N PHE A 44 5.21 -6.13 17.83
CA PHE A 44 4.59 -7.21 17.07
C PHE A 44 3.07 -7.06 16.90
N SER A 45 2.70 -5.96 16.26
CA SER A 45 1.34 -5.75 15.73
C SER A 45 1.36 -5.81 14.21
N TRP A 46 0.30 -6.34 13.63
CA TRP A 46 0.08 -6.35 12.18
C TRP A 46 -1.39 -6.09 11.89
N GLY A 47 -1.67 -5.63 10.68
CA GLY A 47 -3.03 -5.31 10.26
C GLY A 47 -3.18 -5.47 8.75
N SER A 48 -4.39 -5.86 8.34
CA SER A 48 -4.76 -5.95 6.94
C SER A 48 -6.19 -5.45 6.73
N ALA A 49 -6.46 -4.98 5.50
CA ALA A 49 -7.79 -4.59 5.09
C ALA A 49 -7.99 -4.91 3.61
N VAL A 50 -9.21 -5.32 3.26
CA VAL A 50 -9.68 -5.41 1.88
C VAL A 50 -10.54 -4.20 1.60
N ILE A 51 -10.21 -3.45 0.56
CA ILE A 51 -10.90 -2.21 0.15
C ILE A 51 -11.37 -2.38 -1.29
N ARG A 52 -12.54 -1.86 -1.62
CA ARG A 52 -13.00 -1.73 -3.00
C ARG A 52 -12.72 -0.30 -3.48
N TYR A 53 -11.96 -0.15 -4.57
CA TYR A 53 -11.55 1.14 -5.12
C TYR A 53 -12.64 1.80 -5.97
#